data_AF-A0A7C3X1B7-F1
#
_entry.id   AF-A0A7C3X1B7-F1
#
_cell.length_a   1.000
_cell.length_b   1.000
_cell.length_c   1.000
_cell.angle_alpha   90.00
_cell.angle_beta   90.00
_cell.angle_gamma   90.00
#
_symmetry.space_group_name_H-M   'P 1'
#
loop_
_entity.id
_entity.type
_entity.pdbx_description
1 polymer ?
#
loop_
_entity_poly.entity_id
_entity_poly.type
_entity_poly.pdbx_seq_one_letter_code
_entity_poly.pdbx_strand_id
1 'polypeptide(L)'
;MGQNWIIVNTSKKEYIDPTELEFGIVKLWEICAGDVCRVLPWLLAKKFPDPSGLLPWDKKKKKFISNPWAGRWAGDRIVLVGDSDEFYGEVLDTYREIGRKIVDDFNAFMGDKRLGSEDIWWSYLSEIKK
;
A
#
# COMPACT_ATOMS: atom_id res chain seq x y z
N MET A 1 -17.97 5.27 17.01
CA MET A 1 -17.56 3.91 16.62
C MET A 1 -16.72 4.08 15.39
N GLY A 2 -15.40 4.06 15.55
CA GLY A 2 -14.48 4.23 14.45
C GLY A 2 -14.28 2.92 13.71
N GLN A 3 -14.60 2.88 12.42
CA GLN A 3 -14.51 1.66 11.61
C GLN A 3 -13.46 1.76 10.51
N ASN A 4 -13.14 2.98 10.06
CA ASN A 4 -12.19 3.21 8.99
C ASN A 4 -10.80 3.53 9.51
N TRP A 5 -9.80 3.01 8.81
CA TRP A 5 -8.40 3.20 9.14
C TRP A 5 -7.64 3.58 7.87
N ILE A 6 -6.81 4.61 7.97
CA ILE A 6 -5.89 5.05 6.91
C ILE A 6 -4.44 4.88 7.35
N ILE A 7 -3.55 4.71 6.39
CA ILE A 7 -2.10 4.64 6.62
C ILE A 7 -1.49 5.97 6.20
N VAL A 8 -0.83 6.66 7.11
CA VAL A 8 -0.39 8.05 6.92
C VAL A 8 1.12 8.14 7.05
N ASN A 9 1.76 8.75 6.06
CA ASN A 9 3.14 9.22 6.13
C ASN A 9 3.15 10.70 6.52
N THR A 10 3.45 10.96 7.79
CA THR A 10 3.52 12.30 8.39
C THR A 10 4.72 13.11 7.92
N SER A 11 5.81 12.45 7.50
CA SER A 11 6.99 13.12 6.97
C SER A 11 6.72 13.76 5.60
N LYS A 12 5.91 13.12 4.75
CA LYS A 12 5.68 13.52 3.36
C LYS A 12 4.31 14.11 3.07
N LYS A 13 3.43 14.12 4.07
CA LYS A 13 2.01 14.47 3.91
C LYS A 13 1.32 13.63 2.83
N GLU A 14 1.53 12.31 2.90
CA GLU A 14 0.92 11.33 2.00
C GLU A 14 0.11 10.35 2.83
N TYR A 15 -0.98 9.82 2.28
CA TYR A 15 -1.73 8.75 2.92
C TYR A 15 -2.23 7.73 1.89
N ILE A 16 -2.56 6.55 2.39
CA ILE A 16 -3.22 5.49 1.65
C ILE A 16 -4.57 5.31 2.31
N ASP A 17 -5.62 5.44 1.51
CA ASP A 17 -6.97 5.06 1.91
C ASP A 17 -7.27 3.63 1.42
N PRO A 18 -7.33 2.63 2.32
CA PRO A 18 -7.67 1.27 1.94
C PRO A 18 -9.06 1.14 1.30
N THR A 19 -9.98 2.06 1.60
CA THR A 19 -11.35 2.04 1.04
C THR A 19 -11.35 2.35 -0.46
N GLU A 20 -10.48 3.27 -0.90
CA GLU A 20 -10.24 3.63 -2.30
C GLU A 20 -9.49 2.55 -3.09
N LEU A 21 -8.90 1.58 -2.38
CA LEU A 21 -8.17 0.45 -2.96
C LEU A 21 -9.06 -0.76 -3.27
N GLU A 22 -10.39 -0.56 -3.34
CA GLU A 22 -11.39 -1.59 -3.62
C GLU A 22 -11.55 -2.62 -2.48
N PHE A 23 -11.08 -2.32 -1.26
CA PHE A 23 -11.23 -3.21 -0.10
C PHE A 23 -12.48 -2.91 0.75
N GLY A 24 -13.33 -1.95 0.36
CA GLY A 24 -14.55 -1.59 1.09
C GLY A 24 -14.25 -0.86 2.41
N ILE A 25 -15.18 -0.88 3.37
CA ILE A 25 -14.95 -0.34 4.72
C ILE A 25 -13.87 -1.19 5.39
N VAL A 26 -12.69 -0.61 5.65
CA VAL A 26 -11.54 -1.38 6.16
C VAL A 26 -11.33 -1.17 7.64
N LYS A 27 -11.66 -2.20 8.41
CA LYS A 27 -11.34 -2.32 9.83
C LYS A 27 -9.85 -2.59 10.02
N LEU A 28 -9.31 -2.23 11.17
CA LEU A 28 -7.90 -2.46 11.51
C LEU A 28 -7.42 -3.90 11.22
N TRP A 29 -8.22 -4.91 11.56
CA TRP A 29 -7.83 -6.30 11.35
C TRP A 29 -7.74 -6.68 9.86
N GLU A 30 -8.53 -6.05 8.98
CA GLU A 30 -8.48 -6.27 7.53
C GLU A 30 -7.21 -5.66 6.94
N ILE A 31 -6.73 -4.53 7.48
CA ILE A 31 -5.40 -4.02 7.16
C ILE A 31 -4.35 -5.04 7.60
N CYS A 32 -4.40 -5.51 8.85
CA CYS A 32 -3.38 -6.42 9.39
C CYS A 32 -3.31 -7.79 8.67
N ALA A 33 -4.45 -8.36 8.30
CA ALA A 33 -4.52 -9.70 7.72
C ALA A 33 -4.60 -9.71 6.18
N GLY A 34 -5.05 -8.60 5.58
CA GLY A 34 -5.35 -8.51 4.16
C GLY A 34 -4.17 -8.08 3.29
N ASP A 35 -4.42 -8.13 1.99
CA ASP A 35 -3.39 -7.89 0.99
C ASP A 35 -2.97 -6.42 0.89
N VAL A 36 -3.80 -5.48 1.39
CA VAL A 36 -3.46 -4.05 1.51
C VAL A 36 -2.10 -3.86 2.18
N CYS A 37 -1.80 -4.61 3.24
CA CYS A 37 -0.53 -4.49 3.96
C CYS A 37 0.70 -4.86 3.12
N ARG A 38 0.55 -5.57 2.01
CA ARG A 38 1.66 -5.98 1.13
C ARG A 38 2.33 -4.80 0.44
N VAL A 39 1.64 -3.66 0.28
CA VAL A 39 2.26 -2.44 -0.27
C VAL A 39 3.24 -1.80 0.72
N LEU A 40 3.12 -2.09 2.03
CA LEU A 40 4.01 -1.49 3.03
C LEU A 40 5.46 -1.95 2.86
N PRO A 41 5.80 -3.25 2.78
CA PRO A 41 7.16 -3.68 2.46
C PRO A 41 7.74 -3.02 1.19
N TRP A 42 6.90 -2.83 0.16
CA TRP A 42 7.30 -2.16 -1.09
C TRP A 42 7.68 -0.69 -0.86
N LEU A 43 6.86 0.05 -0.11
CA LEU A 43 7.10 1.46 0.20
C LEU A 43 8.26 1.67 1.18
N LEU A 44 8.53 0.72 2.07
CA LEU A 44 9.50 0.86 3.17
C LEU A 44 10.91 0.33 2.83
N ALA A 45 11.07 -0.29 1.66
CA ALA A 45 12.34 -0.87 1.24
C ALA A 45 13.47 0.17 1.12
N LYS A 46 14.37 0.23 2.12
CA LYS A 46 15.46 1.23 2.22
C LYS A 46 16.63 1.01 1.26
N LYS A 47 16.80 -0.18 0.67
CA LYS A 47 17.90 -0.49 -0.25
C LYS A 47 17.36 -0.70 -1.66
N PHE A 48 17.67 0.27 -2.53
CA PHE A 48 17.45 0.22 -3.96
C PHE A 48 18.70 0.77 -4.68
N PRO A 49 19.28 0.04 -5.65
CA PRO A 49 18.97 -1.32 -6.07
C PRO A 49 19.52 -2.39 -5.11
N ASP A 50 18.78 -3.50 -4.98
CA ASP A 50 19.19 -4.68 -4.24
C ASP A 50 20.13 -5.56 -5.11
N PRO A 51 21.32 -5.97 -4.61
CA PRO A 51 22.14 -6.99 -5.28
C PRO A 51 21.48 -8.36 -5.45
N SER A 52 20.35 -8.65 -4.77
CA SER A 52 19.60 -9.90 -4.93
C SER A 52 18.90 -10.08 -6.29
N GLY A 53 18.77 -9.01 -7.09
CA GLY A 53 18.11 -9.07 -8.40
C GLY A 53 16.58 -9.11 -8.36
N LEU A 54 15.95 -8.84 -7.21
CA LEU A 54 14.49 -8.81 -7.08
C LEU A 54 13.81 -7.67 -7.86
N LEU A 55 14.57 -6.70 -8.35
CA LEU A 55 14.05 -5.62 -9.18
C LEU A 55 14.20 -5.94 -10.65
N PRO A 56 13.20 -5.56 -11.47
CA PRO A 56 13.29 -5.77 -12.90
C PRO A 56 14.54 -5.10 -13.46
N TRP A 57 15.42 -5.92 -14.00
CA TRP A 57 16.66 -5.51 -14.63
C TRP A 57 16.39 -5.16 -16.09
N ASP A 58 16.61 -3.90 -16.47
CA ASP A 58 16.57 -3.50 -17.87
C ASP A 58 17.85 -4.01 -18.56
N LYS A 59 17.74 -5.15 -19.25
CA LYS A 59 18.85 -5.76 -20.00
C LYS A 59 19.43 -4.82 -21.06
N LYS A 60 18.62 -3.94 -21.66
CA LYS A 60 19.07 -3.01 -22.72
C LYS A 60 19.86 -1.84 -22.11
N LYS A 61 19.38 -1.30 -20.99
CA LYS A 61 20.02 -0.16 -20.31
C LYS A 61 21.08 -0.58 -19.29
N LYS A 62 21.26 -1.89 -19.05
CA LYS A 62 22.16 -2.48 -18.05
C LYS A 62 22.05 -1.81 -16.68
N LYS A 63 20.81 -1.50 -16.28
CA LYS A 63 20.51 -0.85 -15.00
C LYS A 63 19.24 -1.42 -14.40
N PHE A 64 19.17 -1.38 -13.09
CA PHE A 64 17.90 -1.60 -12.40
C PHE A 64 16.91 -0.50 -12.76
N ILE A 65 15.66 -0.89 -12.99
CA ILE A 65 14.59 0.08 -13.20
C ILE A 65 14.35 0.79 -11.88
N SER A 66 14.72 2.07 -11.83
CA SER A 66 14.37 2.96 -10.73
C SER A 66 12.86 3.11 -10.71
N ASN A 67 12.21 2.60 -9.66
CA ASN A 67 10.78 2.79 -9.46
C ASN A 67 10.58 3.96 -8.47
N PRO A 68 9.79 5.00 -8.81
CA PRO A 68 9.59 6.17 -7.94
C PRO A 68 8.76 5.89 -6.67
N TRP A 69 8.09 4.75 -6.60
CA TRP A 69 7.23 4.34 -5.48
C TRP A 69 7.92 3.36 -4.53
N ALA A 70 8.79 2.51 -5.06
CA ALA A 70 9.52 1.57 -4.24
C ALA A 70 10.50 2.29 -3.29
N GLY A 71 10.47 1.92 -2.02
CA GLY A 71 11.28 2.58 -0.98
C GLY A 71 10.90 4.04 -0.74
N ARG A 72 9.81 4.53 -1.30
CA ARG A 72 9.40 5.94 -1.22
C ARG A 72 9.22 6.41 0.22
N TRP A 73 8.72 5.55 1.10
CA TRP A 73 8.49 5.84 2.52
C TRP A 73 9.61 5.31 3.42
N ALA A 74 10.72 4.84 2.86
CA ALA A 74 11.81 4.27 3.63
C ALA A 74 12.46 5.33 4.54
N GLY A 75 12.39 5.10 5.85
CA GLY A 75 12.93 6.01 6.88
C GLY A 75 12.00 7.15 7.27
N ASP A 76 10.79 7.21 6.72
CA ASP A 76 9.78 8.19 7.08
C ASP A 76 9.01 7.80 8.37
N ARG A 77 8.23 8.74 8.90
CA ARG A 77 7.35 8.54 10.06
C ARG A 77 5.95 8.18 9.60
N ILE A 78 5.53 6.96 9.93
CA ILE A 78 4.29 6.36 9.41
C ILE A 78 3.43 5.92 10.58
N VAL A 79 2.14 6.23 10.50
CA VAL A 79 1.14 5.93 11.52
C VAL A 79 -0.11 5.35 10.86
N LEU A 80 -0.85 4.53 11.59
CA LEU A 80 -2.23 4.22 11.27
C LEU A 80 -3.14 5.17 12.04
N VAL A 81 -4.13 5.74 11.36
CA VAL A 81 -5.07 6.69 11.96
C VAL A 81 -6.48 6.18 11.73
N GLY A 82 -7.24 6.03 12.82
CA GLY A 82 -8.66 5.69 12.77
C GLY A 82 -9.52 6.93 12.63
N ASP A 83 -10.67 6.81 11.97
CA ASP A 83 -11.69 7.85 11.81
C ASP A 83 -12.25 8.44 13.12
N SER A 84 -12.02 7.80 14.27
CA SER A 84 -12.34 8.38 15.59
C SER A 84 -11.31 9.40 16.10
N ASP A 85 -10.15 9.52 15.46
CA ASP A 85 -9.11 10.47 15.81
C ASP A 85 -9.32 11.80 15.06
N GLU A 86 -9.17 12.94 15.75
CA GLU A 86 -9.32 14.27 15.14
C GLU A 86 -8.34 14.50 13.98
N PHE A 87 -7.16 13.86 14.05
CA PHE A 87 -6.14 13.92 13.01
C PHE A 87 -6.61 13.28 11.69
N TYR A 88 -7.59 12.37 11.71
CA TYR A 88 -8.09 11.71 10.51
C TYR A 88 -8.67 12.73 9.50
N GLY A 89 -9.50 13.66 9.98
CA GLY A 89 -10.11 14.69 9.13
C GLY A 89 -9.06 15.64 8.55
N GLU A 90 -8.09 16.05 9.37
CA GLU A 90 -6.96 16.87 8.91
C GLU A 90 -6.18 16.19 7.78
N VAL A 91 -5.95 14.88 7.89
CA VAL A 91 -5.24 14.12 6.87
C VAL A 91 -6.02 14.10 5.57
N LEU A 92 -7.32 13.80 5.59
CA LEU A 92 -8.13 13.77 4.36
C LEU A 92 -8.17 15.13 3.65
N ASP A 93 -8.15 16.23 4.40
CA ASP A 93 -8.22 17.58 3.83
C ASP A 93 -6.85 18.09 3.32
N THR A 94 -5.75 17.68 3.96
CA THR A 94 -4.44 18.33 3.77
C THR A 94 -3.33 17.43 3.25
N TYR A 95 -3.53 16.11 3.26
CA TYR A 95 -2.54 15.14 2.78
C TYR A 95 -2.93 14.64 1.40
N ARG A 96 -1.95 14.12 0.67
CA ARG A 96 -2.17 13.57 -0.66
C ARG A 96 -2.44 12.07 -0.59
N GLU A 97 -3.62 11.65 -1.06
CA GLU A 97 -3.94 10.24 -1.29
C GLU A 97 -3.04 9.69 -2.41
N ILE A 98 -2.41 8.54 -2.19
CA ILE A 98 -1.52 7.89 -3.15
C ILE A 98 -1.80 6.41 -3.39
N GLY A 99 -2.80 5.83 -2.72
CA GLY A 99 -3.11 4.41 -2.72
C GLY A 99 -3.20 3.84 -4.13
N ARG A 100 -4.04 4.41 -5.00
CA ARG A 100 -4.27 3.81 -6.33
C ARG A 100 -2.98 3.71 -7.15
N LYS A 101 -2.16 4.76 -7.11
CA LYS A 101 -0.88 4.81 -7.81
C LYS A 101 0.10 3.77 -7.28
N ILE A 102 0.10 3.52 -5.97
CA ILE A 102 0.93 2.48 -5.36
C ILE A 102 0.44 1.10 -5.75
N VAL A 103 -0.87 0.85 -5.77
CA VAL A 103 -1.43 -0.44 -6.15
C VAL A 103 -1.11 -0.78 -7.60
N ASP A 104 -1.29 0.17 -8.52
CA ASP A 104 -0.94 -0.03 -9.93
C ASP A 104 0.57 -0.32 -10.09
N ASP A 105 1.41 0.42 -9.36
CA ASP A 105 2.86 0.22 -9.37
C ASP A 105 3.29 -1.13 -8.76
N PHE A 106 2.69 -1.50 -7.64
CA PHE A 106 2.95 -2.76 -6.95
C PHE A 106 2.50 -3.96 -7.80
N ASN A 107 1.33 -3.88 -8.43
CA ASN A 107 0.87 -4.92 -9.35
C ASN A 107 1.80 -5.05 -10.56
N ALA A 108 2.30 -3.94 -11.10
CA ALA A 108 3.30 -3.95 -12.17
C ALA A 108 4.61 -4.61 -11.70
N PHE A 109 5.04 -4.37 -10.46
CA PHE A 109 6.20 -5.03 -9.86
C PHE A 109 5.98 -6.55 -9.70
N MET A 110 4.83 -6.96 -9.19
CA MET A 110 4.49 -8.38 -9.00
C MET A 110 4.27 -9.13 -10.31
N GLY A 111 4.11 -8.41 -11.43
CA GLY A 111 3.84 -8.97 -12.75
C GLY A 111 2.42 -9.52 -12.91
N ASP A 112 1.51 -9.20 -11.99
CA ASP A 112 0.11 -9.67 -11.98
C ASP A 112 -0.77 -8.74 -11.10
N LYS A 113 -2.09 -8.73 -11.36
CA LYS A 113 -3.09 -7.99 -10.57
C LYS A 113 -3.43 -8.74 -9.28
N ARG A 114 -2.57 -8.59 -8.27
CA ARG A 114 -2.75 -9.20 -6.95
C ARG A 114 -3.44 -8.30 -5.92
N LEU A 115 -3.60 -7.02 -6.21
CA LEU A 115 -4.32 -6.05 -5.39
C LEU A 115 -5.39 -5.36 -6.23
N GLY A 116 -6.59 -5.14 -5.67
CA GLY A 116 -7.70 -4.51 -6.39
C GLY A 116 -8.30 -5.39 -7.49
N SER A 117 -8.49 -6.69 -7.21
CA SER A 117 -9.31 -7.58 -8.05
C SER A 117 -10.40 -8.22 -7.19
N GLU A 118 -11.66 -8.12 -7.64
CA GLU A 118 -12.85 -8.64 -6.94
C GLU A 118 -12.72 -10.13 -6.57
N ASP A 119 -11.92 -10.88 -7.34
CA ASP A 119 -11.72 -12.33 -7.19
C ASP A 119 -11.00 -12.74 -5.89
N ILE A 120 -10.20 -11.85 -5.29
CA ILE A 120 -9.42 -12.17 -4.08
C ILE A 120 -10.32 -12.17 -2.83
N TRP A 121 -11.30 -11.28 -2.78
CA TRP A 121 -12.23 -11.19 -1.64
C TRP A 121 -13.19 -12.38 -1.56
N TRP A 122 -13.73 -12.82 -2.71
CA TRP A 122 -14.62 -13.98 -2.75
C TRP A 122 -13.90 -15.29 -2.45
N SER A 123 -12.65 -15.44 -2.89
CA SER A 123 -11.86 -16.64 -2.57
C SER A 123 -11.55 -16.71 -1.07
N TYR A 124 -11.14 -15.62 -0.43
CA TYR A 124 -10.83 -15.58 0.99
C TYR A 124 -12.07 -15.83 1.88
N LEU A 125 -13.21 -15.20 1.56
CA LEU A 125 -14.47 -15.45 2.27
C LEU A 125 -15.01 -16.88 2.06
N SER A 126 -14.69 -17.52 0.94
CA SER A 126 -15.07 -18.91 0.67
C SER A 126 -14.22 -19.92 1.45
N GLU A 127 -12.97 -19.57 1.78
CA GLU A 127 -12.07 -20.41 2.59
C GLU A 127 -12.37 -20.32 4.09
N ILE A 128 -12.78 -19.16 4.60
CA ILE A 128 -13.15 -18.96 6.02
C ILE A 128 -14.50 -19.62 6.36
N LYS A 129 -15.37 -19.87 5.37
CA LYS A 129 -16.68 -20.52 5.55
C LYS A 129 -16.64 -22.05 5.44
N LYS A 130 -15.47 -22.68 5.36
CA LYS A 130 -15.27 -24.13 5.46
C LYS A 130 -14.78 -24.51 6.85
#